data_AF-A0A178GX75-F1
#
_entry.id   AF-A0A178GX75-F1
#
_cell.length_a   1.000
_cell.length_b   1.000
_cell.length_c   1.000
_cell.angle_alpha   90.00
_cell.angle_beta   90.00
_cell.angle_gamma   90.00
#
_symmetry.space_group_name_H-M   'P 1'
#
loop_
_entity.id
_entity.type
_entity.pdbx_description
1 polymer ?
#
loop_
_entity_poly.entity_id
_entity_poly.type
_entity_poly.pdbx_seq_one_letter_code
_entity_poly.pdbx_strand_id
1 'polypeptide(L)'
;MSNEQFKELLDNVDAEELKDIIHKLPYEKVTAVIGDLGNQDQSKAIIDALKGKLDEQSKQNEKMIEMMFKQIKDDMPYSAHDLILTAEDGDIYPYDSSILA
;
A
#
# COMPACT_ATOMS: atom_id res chain seq x y z
N MET A 1 -8.09 -0.27 29.54
CA MET A 1 -9.42 0.12 29.02
C MET A 1 -9.94 -1.01 28.16
N SER A 2 -11.13 -1.53 28.49
CA SER A 2 -11.82 -2.56 27.73
C SER A 2 -12.38 -2.02 26.40
N ASN A 3 -12.81 -2.91 25.52
CA ASN A 3 -13.47 -2.52 24.27
C ASN A 3 -14.78 -1.78 24.53
N GLU A 4 -15.53 -2.17 25.56
CA GLU A 4 -16.79 -1.52 25.92
C GLU A 4 -16.59 -0.07 26.39
N GLN A 5 -15.58 0.17 27.23
CA GLN A 5 -15.21 1.53 27.65
C GLN A 5 -14.68 2.37 26.49
N PHE A 6 -13.93 1.74 25.58
CA PHE A 6 -13.41 2.41 24.39
C PHE A 6 -14.56 2.81 23.44
N LYS A 7 -15.52 1.91 23.24
CA LYS A 7 -16.74 2.16 22.48
C LYS A 7 -17.53 3.32 23.06
N GLU A 8 -17.80 3.32 24.36
CA GLU A 8 -18.51 4.44 25.02
C GLU A 8 -17.81 5.79 24.81
N LEU A 9 -16.47 5.82 24.80
CA LEU A 9 -15.76 7.06 24.47
C LEU A 9 -16.00 7.48 23.03
N LEU A 10 -15.95 6.54 22.06
CA LEU A 10 -16.20 6.87 20.66
C LEU A 10 -17.66 7.30 20.42
N ASP A 11 -18.62 6.67 21.09
CA ASP A 11 -20.05 7.02 21.00
C ASP A 11 -20.32 8.46 21.46
N ASN A 12 -19.49 9.00 22.38
CA ASN A 12 -19.60 10.37 22.89
C ASN A 12 -18.83 11.41 22.06
N VAL A 13 -18.11 11.01 21.00
CA VAL A 13 -17.34 11.93 20.15
C VAL A 13 -18.09 12.15 18.84
N ASP A 14 -18.17 13.39 18.39
CA ASP A 14 -18.86 13.71 17.13
C ASP A 14 -18.17 13.06 15.93
N ALA A 15 -18.94 12.73 14.90
CA ALA A 15 -18.44 12.03 13.71
C ALA A 15 -17.31 12.81 12.99
N GLU A 16 -17.38 14.14 13.01
CA GLU A 16 -16.36 15.02 12.43
C GLU A 16 -15.05 14.99 13.23
N GLU A 17 -15.13 15.05 14.57
CA GLU A 17 -13.96 14.92 15.44
C GLU A 17 -13.34 13.53 15.38
N LEU A 18 -14.18 12.48 15.32
CA LEU A 18 -13.73 11.10 15.17
C LEU A 18 -12.84 10.95 13.93
N LYS A 19 -13.24 11.53 12.81
CA LYS A 19 -12.48 11.48 11.55
C LYS A 19 -11.05 11.99 11.71
N ASP A 20 -10.85 13.03 12.51
CA ASP A 20 -9.54 13.65 12.72
C ASP A 20 -8.68 12.89 13.74
N ILE A 21 -9.29 12.32 14.78
CA ILE A 21 -8.54 11.64 15.85
C ILE A 21 -8.29 10.16 15.56
N ILE A 22 -9.12 9.51 14.74
CA ILE A 22 -9.07 8.05 14.53
C ILE A 22 -7.73 7.56 14.02
N HIS A 23 -7.03 8.39 13.25
CA HIS A 23 -5.71 8.08 12.70
C HIS A 23 -4.61 8.00 13.76
N LYS A 24 -4.85 8.53 14.96
CA LYS A 24 -3.97 8.51 16.13
C LYS A 24 -4.31 7.37 17.09
N LEU A 25 -5.47 6.73 16.90
CA LEU A 25 -5.94 5.65 17.76
C LEU A 25 -5.39 4.29 17.30
N PRO A 26 -5.28 3.31 18.22
CA PRO A 26 -4.80 1.97 17.88
C PRO A 26 -5.80 1.27 16.95
N TYR A 27 -5.33 0.88 15.76
CA TYR A 27 -6.19 0.30 14.71
C TYR A 27 -6.96 -0.93 15.19
N GLU A 28 -6.30 -1.84 15.92
CA GLU A 28 -6.88 -3.06 16.46
C GLU A 28 -8.10 -2.78 17.35
N LYS A 29 -8.01 -1.74 18.20
CA LYS A 29 -9.11 -1.34 19.07
C LYS A 29 -10.26 -0.72 18.30
N VAL A 30 -9.96 0.12 17.31
CA VAL A 30 -10.96 0.75 16.45
C VAL A 30 -11.75 -0.32 15.69
N THR A 31 -11.06 -1.28 15.06
CA THR A 31 -11.72 -2.36 14.32
C THR A 31 -12.55 -3.27 15.21
N ALA A 32 -12.18 -3.43 16.48
CA ALA A 32 -12.90 -4.28 17.41
C ALA A 32 -14.24 -3.70 17.87
N VAL A 33 -14.44 -2.37 17.79
CA VAL A 33 -15.65 -1.71 18.30
C VAL A 33 -16.48 -1.02 17.23
N ILE A 34 -15.95 -0.80 16.03
CA ILE A 34 -16.61 -0.01 14.97
C ILE A 34 -17.98 -0.56 14.56
N GLY A 35 -18.16 -1.87 14.61
CA GLY A 35 -19.43 -2.55 14.31
C GLY A 35 -20.46 -2.46 15.42
N ASP A 36 -20.02 -2.12 16.64
CA ASP A 36 -20.85 -2.07 17.85
C ASP A 36 -21.22 -0.62 18.24
N LEU A 37 -20.73 0.38 17.50
CA LEU A 37 -21.03 1.79 17.75
C LEU A 37 -22.54 2.06 17.64
N GLY A 38 -23.06 2.90 18.54
CA GLY A 38 -24.48 3.19 18.62
C GLY A 38 -25.00 4.07 17.47
N ASN A 39 -24.10 4.73 16.72
CA ASN A 39 -24.44 5.65 15.65
C ASN A 39 -23.76 5.25 14.33
N GLN A 40 -24.58 5.00 13.32
CA GLN A 40 -24.14 4.63 11.98
C GLN A 40 -23.30 5.72 11.29
N ASP A 41 -23.55 7.01 11.59
CA ASP A 41 -22.78 8.12 11.02
C ASP A 41 -21.35 8.15 11.57
N GLN A 42 -21.16 7.80 12.85
CA GLN A 42 -19.83 7.67 13.46
C GLN A 42 -19.07 6.48 12.85
N SER A 43 -19.72 5.31 12.74
CA SER A 43 -19.13 4.14 12.08
C SER A 43 -18.69 4.48 10.65
N LYS A 44 -19.52 5.20 9.91
CA LYS A 44 -19.22 5.64 8.54
C LYS A 44 -18.04 6.61 8.49
N ALA A 45 -18.01 7.61 9.36
CA ALA A 45 -16.92 8.58 9.43
C ALA A 45 -15.57 7.89 9.72
N ILE A 46 -15.56 6.91 10.62
CA ILE A 46 -14.37 6.10 10.91
C ILE A 46 -13.96 5.29 9.66
N ILE A 47 -14.89 4.60 9.00
CA ILE A 47 -14.59 3.83 7.78
C ILE A 47 -13.99 4.72 6.70
N ASP A 48 -14.59 5.88 6.45
CA ASP A 48 -14.16 6.82 5.41
C ASP A 48 -12.77 7.39 5.71
N ALA A 49 -12.47 7.71 6.97
CA ALA A 49 -11.14 8.09 7.40
C ALA A 49 -10.11 6.97 7.13
N LEU A 50 -10.41 5.74 7.59
CA LEU A 50 -9.49 4.62 7.43
C LEU A 50 -9.21 4.28 5.96
N LYS A 51 -10.22 4.38 5.09
CA LYS A 51 -10.06 4.23 3.63
C LYS A 51 -9.17 5.32 3.04
N GLY A 52 -9.40 6.59 3.39
CA GLY A 52 -8.58 7.69 2.89
C GLY A 52 -7.09 7.52 3.24
N LYS A 53 -6.79 7.07 4.47
CA LYS A 53 -5.42 6.79 4.89
C LYS A 53 -4.80 5.61 4.14
N LEU A 54 -5.59 4.56 3.85
CA LEU A 54 -5.14 3.41 3.07
C LEU A 54 -4.78 3.82 1.63
N ASP A 55 -5.62 4.63 0.99
CA ASP A 55 -5.40 5.12 -0.36
C ASP A 55 -4.14 6.00 -0.48
N GLU A 56 -3.93 6.90 0.49
CA GLU A 56 -2.73 7.73 0.60
C GLU A 56 -1.46 6.85 0.71
N GLN A 57 -1.50 5.87 1.60
CA GLN A 57 -0.37 4.96 1.82
C GLN A 57 -0.10 4.08 0.59
N SER A 58 -1.14 3.61 -0.09
CA SER A 58 -1.00 2.83 -1.32
C SER A 58 -0.29 3.63 -2.42
N LYS A 59 -0.68 4.88 -2.63
CA LYS A 59 -0.02 5.78 -3.60
C LYS A 59 1.44 6.04 -3.26
N GLN A 60 1.77 6.19 -1.98
CA GLN A 60 3.15 6.35 -1.53
C GLN A 60 3.98 5.10 -1.81
N ASN A 61 3.41 3.91 -1.54
CA ASN A 61 4.07 2.64 -1.83
C ASN A 61 4.30 2.44 -3.34
N GLU A 62 3.32 2.74 -4.19
CA GLU A 62 3.47 2.67 -5.65
C GLU A 62 4.62 3.55 -6.15
N LYS A 63 4.69 4.81 -5.69
CA LYS A 63 5.79 5.72 -6.03
C LYS A 63 7.15 5.21 -5.56
N MET A 64 7.23 4.64 -4.36
CA MET A 64 8.47 4.07 -3.84
C MET A 64 8.93 2.89 -4.71
N ILE A 65 8.01 2.00 -5.09
CA ILE A 65 8.28 0.87 -5.97
C ILE A 65 8.75 1.36 -7.35
N GLU A 66 8.07 2.35 -7.93
CA GLU A 66 8.46 2.94 -9.22
C GLU A 66 9.89 3.53 -9.18
N MET A 67 10.21 4.30 -8.12
CA MET A 67 11.55 4.85 -7.94
C MET A 67 12.62 3.76 -7.77
N MET A 68 12.33 2.68 -7.01
CA MET A 68 13.24 1.54 -6.89
C MET A 68 13.47 0.86 -8.24
N PHE A 69 12.41 0.60 -9.02
CA PHE A 69 12.55 -0.02 -10.34
C PHE A 69 13.35 0.85 -11.31
N LYS A 70 13.19 2.18 -11.24
CA LYS A 70 13.99 3.09 -12.04
C LYS A 70 15.47 3.04 -11.66
N GLN A 71 15.81 3.10 -10.38
CA GLN A 71 17.19 2.97 -9.91
C GLN A 71 17.82 1.63 -10.34
N ILE A 72 17.09 0.53 -10.21
CA ILE A 72 17.58 -0.80 -10.64
C ILE A 72 17.87 -0.82 -12.16
N LYS A 73 17.06 -0.14 -12.98
CA LYS A 73 17.30 -0.02 -14.42
C LYS A 73 18.51 0.87 -14.73
N ASP A 74 18.62 2.00 -14.05
CA ASP A 74 19.71 2.97 -14.26
C ASP A 74 21.07 2.40 -13.77
N ASP A 75 21.06 1.58 -12.72
CA ASP A 75 22.24 0.90 -12.16
C ASP A 75 22.58 -0.42 -12.89
N MET A 76 21.72 -0.88 -13.81
CA MET A 76 22.02 -2.06 -14.63
C MET A 76 23.17 -1.73 -15.60
N PRO A 77 24.27 -2.50 -15.62
CA PRO A 77 25.35 -2.24 -16.57
C PRO A 77 24.80 -2.39 -18.00
N TYR A 78 25.10 -1.41 -18.88
CA TYR A 78 24.69 -1.40 -20.29
C TYR A 78 24.99 -2.72 -21.03
N SER A 79 26.01 -3.48 -20.61
CA SER A 79 26.36 -4.79 -21.16
C SER A 79 25.33 -5.91 -20.89
N ALA A 80 24.39 -5.71 -19.97
CA ALA A 80 23.29 -6.64 -19.73
C ALA A 80 22.02 -6.32 -20.55
N HIS A 81 21.90 -5.10 -21.06
CA HIS A 81 20.81 -4.71 -21.96
C HIS A 81 20.96 -5.33 -23.35
N ASP A 82 22.20 -5.45 -23.83
CA ASP A 82 22.59 -6.12 -25.06
C ASP A 82 23.39 -7.39 -24.72
N LEU A 83 22.78 -8.38 -24.04
CA LEU A 83 23.28 -9.76 -24.09
C LEU A 83 23.08 -10.31 -25.51
N ILE A 84 23.83 -9.73 -26.45
CA ILE A 84 24.21 -10.40 -27.68
C ILE A 84 25.17 -11.49 -27.21
N LEU A 85 24.68 -12.72 -27.16
CA LEU A 85 25.54 -13.89 -27.03
C LEU A 85 26.38 -13.94 -28.30
N THR A 86 27.54 -13.28 -28.31
CA THR A 86 28.54 -13.55 -29.33
C THR A 86 29.05 -14.95 -29.03
N ALA A 87 28.62 -15.91 -29.84
CA ALA A 87 29.30 -17.19 -29.91
C ALA A 87 30.78 -16.93 -30.28
N GLU A 88 31.67 -17.86 -29.92
CA GLU A 88 33.13 -17.71 -30.09
C GLU A 88 33.57 -17.50 -31.56
N ASP A 89 32.65 -17.61 -32.52
CA ASP A 89 32.80 -17.32 -33.95
C ASP A 89 32.63 -15.83 -34.31
N GLY A 90 32.21 -14.98 -33.37
CA GLY A 90 32.05 -13.54 -33.58
C GLY A 90 30.73 -13.14 -34.25
N ASP A 91 29.80 -14.08 -34.43
CA ASP A 91 28.50 -13.83 -35.05
C ASP A 91 27.44 -13.43 -34.02
N ILE A 92 26.62 -12.43 -34.39
CA ILE A 92 25.52 -11.90 -33.58
C ILE A 92 24.23 -12.62 -33.98
N TYR A 93 23.73 -13.50 -33.11
CA TYR A 93 22.43 -14.14 -33.32
C TYR A 93 21.34 -13.43 -32.51
N PRO A 94 20.23 -12.98 -33.13
CA PRO A 94 19.08 -12.50 -32.37
C PRO A 94 18.52 -13.63 -31.50
N TYR A 95 18.20 -13.32 -30.24
CA TYR A 95 17.61 -14.27 -29.30
C TYR A 95 16.26 -14.77 -29.85
N ASP A 96 16.20 -16.05 -30.26
CA ASP A 96 14.99 -16.72 -30.69
C ASP A 96 14.42 -17.59 -29.56
N SER A 97 13.36 -17.11 -28.93
CA SER A 97 12.64 -17.80 -27.86
C SER A 97 11.99 -19.13 -28.31
N SER A 98 11.96 -19.43 -29.61
CA SER A 98 11.39 -20.67 -30.17
C SER A 98 12.21 -21.93 -29.86
N ILE A 99 13.46 -21.78 -29.39
CA ILE A 99 14.39 -22.90 -29.17
C ILE A 99 14.18 -23.56 -27.80
N LEU A 100 13.36 -22.96 -26.93
CA LEU A 100 13.05 -23.49 -25.59
C LEU A 100 11.73 -24.28 -25.53
N ALA A 101 11.12 -24.60 -26.67
CA ALA A 101 9.87 -25.36 -26.76
C ALA A 101 10.07 -26.82 -27.16
#